data_AF-A0A6N6S1V3-F1
#
_entry.id   AF-A0A6N6S1V3-F1
#
_cell.length_a   1.000
_cell.length_b   1.000
_cell.length_c   1.000
_cell.angle_alpha   90.00
_cell.angle_beta   90.00
_cell.angle_gamma   90.00
#
_symmetry.space_group_name_H-M   'P 1'
#
loop_
_entity.id
_entity.type
_entity.pdbx_description
1 polymer ?
#
loop_
_entity_poly.entity_id
_entity_poly.type
_entity_poly.pdbx_seq_one_letter_code
_entity_poly.pdbx_strand_id
1 'polypeptide(L)'
;MNFIAIKMLMGNRAKYLGIVVGLTFASLLITQQAAIFLGLMTRTFGFLTDTGLPDIWVMDPKVQYIDDLKPLKETESLRVRSVEGVAWAVPLYKGLLKARLPNGTF
;
A
#
# COMPACT_ATOMS: atom_id res chain seq x y z
N MET A 1 -11.21 45.04 14.46
CA MET A 1 -11.75 44.89 13.07
C MET A 1 -12.37 43.52 12.78
N ASN A 2 -11.85 42.39 13.29
CA ASN A 2 -12.38 41.05 12.96
C ASN A 2 -13.77 40.71 13.56
N PHE A 3 -14.17 41.41 14.63
CA PHE A 3 -15.43 41.16 15.33
C PHE A 3 -16.67 41.36 14.44
N ILE A 4 -16.66 42.37 13.56
CA ILE A 4 -17.76 42.65 12.64
C ILE A 4 -17.89 41.53 11.61
N ALA A 5 -16.76 41.02 11.08
CA ALA A 5 -16.74 39.93 10.11
C ALA A 5 -17.31 38.63 10.69
N ILE A 6 -16.95 38.27 11.94
CA ILE A 6 -17.50 37.08 12.62
C ILE A 6 -19.02 37.24 12.82
N LYS A 7 -19.48 38.43 13.21
CA LYS A 7 -20.91 38.71 13.41
C LYS A 7 -21.70 38.63 12.09
N MET A 8 -21.12 39.08 10.97
CA MET A 8 -21.70 38.92 9.63
C MET A 8 -21.73 37.46 9.19
N LEU A 9 -20.67 36.69 9.46
CA LEU A 9 -20.56 35.28 9.10
C LEU A 9 -21.57 34.41 9.87
N MET A 10 -21.70 34.62 11.19
CA MET A 10 -22.59 33.85 12.06
C MET A 10 -24.03 34.37 12.11
N GLY A 11 -24.30 35.57 11.59
CA GLY A 11 -25.61 36.21 11.62
C GLY A 11 -26.70 35.42 10.89
N ASN A 12 -26.34 34.69 9.82
CA ASN A 12 -27.23 33.76 9.14
C ASN A 12 -26.81 32.32 9.42
N ARG A 13 -27.50 31.68 10.37
CA ARG A 13 -27.18 30.32 10.84
C ARG A 13 -27.30 29.26 9.74
N ALA A 14 -28.28 29.38 8.84
CA ALA A 14 -28.45 28.42 7.75
C ALA A 14 -27.28 28.51 6.75
N LYS A 15 -26.88 29.72 6.36
CA LYS A 15 -25.73 29.94 5.47
C LYS A 15 -24.43 29.51 6.14
N TYR A 16 -24.24 29.84 7.42
CA TYR A 16 -23.06 29.45 8.17
C TYR A 16 -22.92 27.93 8.25
N LEU A 17 -23.97 27.22 8.65
CA LEU A 17 -23.97 25.75 8.72
C LEU A 17 -23.75 25.12 7.34
N GLY A 18 -24.38 25.65 6.28
CA GLY A 18 -24.15 25.19 4.92
C GLY A 18 -22.70 25.30 4.47
N ILE A 19 -22.04 26.43 4.77
CA ILE A 19 -20.61 26.64 4.48
C ILE A 19 -19.73 25.66 5.27
N VAL A 20 -19.98 25.53 6.57
CA VAL A 20 -19.17 24.65 7.44
C VAL A 20 -19.32 23.19 7.01
N VAL A 21 -20.54 22.72 6.78
CA VAL A 21 -20.80 21.35 6.33
C VAL A 21 -20.18 21.11 4.95
N GLY A 22 -20.39 22.02 4.00
CA GLY A 22 -19.84 21.90 2.65
C GLY A 22 -18.31 21.86 2.65
N LEU A 23 -17.67 22.75 3.42
CA LEU A 23 -16.21 22.81 3.52
C LEU A 23 -15.64 21.57 4.23
N THR A 24 -16.30 21.12 5.30
CA THR A 24 -15.89 19.91 6.02
C THR A 24 -16.01 18.68 5.14
N PHE A 25 -17.12 18.56 4.39
CA PHE A 25 -17.33 17.43 3.49
C PHE A 25 -16.34 17.43 2.32
N ALA A 26 -16.09 18.59 1.70
CA ALA A 26 -15.08 18.71 0.65
C ALA A 26 -13.69 18.34 1.17
N SER A 27 -13.30 18.85 2.34
CA SER A 27 -12.03 18.52 2.99
C SER A 27 -11.92 17.03 3.33
N LEU A 28 -13.00 16.41 3.84
CA LEU A 28 -13.06 14.98 4.12
C LEU A 28 -12.87 14.17 2.84
N LEU A 29 -13.59 14.49 1.76
CA LEU A 29 -13.48 13.76 0.49
C LEU A 29 -12.08 13.83 -0.09
N ILE A 30 -11.46 15.02 -0.09
CA ILE A 30 -10.09 15.19 -0.59
C ILE A 30 -9.12 14.35 0.25
N THR A 31 -9.24 14.40 1.58
CA THR A 31 -8.38 13.63 2.50
C THR A 31 -8.60 12.13 2.33
N GLN A 32 -9.84 11.68 2.18
CA GLN A 32 -10.19 10.28 1.99
C GLN A 32 -9.59 9.73 0.69
N GLN A 33 -9.73 10.45 -0.42
CA GLN A 33 -9.17 10.00 -1.70
C GLN A 33 -7.64 9.91 -1.66
N ALA A 34 -6.97 10.86 -1.01
CA ALA A 34 -5.53 10.80 -0.80
C ALA A 34 -5.13 9.59 0.08
N ALA A 35 -5.87 9.33 1.16
CA ALA A 35 -5.59 8.19 2.04
C ALA A 35 -5.80 6.84 1.33
N ILE A 36 -6.84 6.71 0.50
CA ILE A 36 -7.08 5.51 -0.32
C ILE A 36 -5.92 5.32 -1.29
N PHE A 37 -5.52 6.38 -1.99
CA PHE A 37 -4.39 6.31 -2.93
C PHE A 37 -3.10 5.86 -2.23
N LEU A 38 -2.75 6.48 -1.10
CA LEU A 38 -1.59 6.08 -0.31
C LEU A 38 -1.69 4.63 0.14
N GLY A 39 -2.86 4.20 0.63
CA GLY A 39 -3.10 2.81 1.01
C GLY A 39 -2.88 1.83 -0.14
N LEU A 40 -3.42 2.11 -1.32
CA LEU A 40 -3.20 1.30 -2.52
C LEU A 40 -1.72 1.26 -2.91
N MET A 41 -1.04 2.40 -2.89
CA MET A 41 0.39 2.48 -3.18
C MET A 41 1.22 1.68 -2.18
N THR A 42 0.93 1.77 -0.89
CA THR A 42 1.64 0.98 0.15
C THR A 42 1.45 -0.52 -0.03
N ARG A 43 0.28 -0.94 -0.50
CA ARG A 43 -0.02 -2.36 -0.75
C ARG A 43 0.82 -2.95 -1.88
N THR A 44 1.32 -2.13 -2.81
CA THR A 44 2.15 -2.60 -3.93
C THR A 44 3.51 -3.16 -3.48
N PHE A 45 4.05 -2.68 -2.35
CA PHE A 45 5.29 -3.18 -1.77
C PHE A 45 5.08 -3.91 -0.42
N GLY A 46 3.84 -4.05 0.03
CA GLY A 46 3.50 -4.66 1.33
C GLY A 46 4.12 -6.04 1.54
N PHE A 47 4.18 -6.87 0.49
CA PHE A 47 4.82 -8.18 0.58
C PHE A 47 6.32 -8.11 0.95
N LEU A 48 7.05 -7.10 0.46
CA LEU A 48 8.47 -6.92 0.80
C LEU A 48 8.63 -6.49 2.26
N THR A 49 7.78 -5.56 2.72
CA THR A 49 7.88 -5.01 4.08
C THR A 49 7.35 -5.97 5.14
N ASP A 50 6.35 -6.78 4.80
CA ASP A 50 5.73 -7.74 5.72
C ASP A 50 6.54 -9.04 5.82
N THR A 51 7.42 -9.32 4.85
CA THR A 51 8.34 -10.46 4.88
C THR A 51 9.68 -10.02 5.50
N GLY A 52 9.77 -10.06 6.83
CA GLY A 52 10.93 -9.55 7.57
C GLY A 52 12.14 -10.49 7.70
N LEU A 53 12.11 -11.67 7.07
CA LEU A 53 13.23 -12.62 7.14
C LEU A 53 14.44 -12.22 6.27
N PRO A 54 14.26 -11.89 4.97
CA PRO A 54 15.39 -11.52 4.10
C PRO A 54 15.78 -10.04 4.25
N ASP A 55 17.09 -9.79 4.31
CA ASP A 55 17.64 -8.44 4.18
C ASP A 55 17.73 -7.97 2.72
N ILE A 56 17.87 -8.92 1.79
CA ILE A 56 18.12 -8.66 0.37
C ILE A 56 17.20 -9.51 -0.50
N TRP A 57 16.62 -8.88 -1.52
CA TRP A 57 15.79 -9.52 -2.53
C TRP A 57 16.58 -9.68 -3.83
N VAL A 58 16.67 -10.90 -4.35
CA VAL A 58 17.34 -11.21 -5.63
C VAL A 58 16.28 -11.63 -6.65
N MET A 59 16.24 -10.96 -7.79
CA MET A 59 15.23 -11.14 -8.84
C MET A 59 15.85 -11.04 -10.24
N ASP A 60 15.14 -11.54 -11.25
CA ASP A 60 15.54 -11.36 -12.66
C ASP A 60 15.48 -9.85 -13.03
N PRO A 61 16.47 -9.31 -13.76
CA PRO A 61 16.49 -7.88 -14.13
C PRO A 61 15.26 -7.41 -14.91
N LYS A 62 14.50 -8.33 -15.53
CA LYS A 62 13.30 -8.00 -16.28
C LYS A 62 12.05 -7.89 -15.40
N VAL A 63 12.09 -8.30 -14.12
CA VAL A 63 10.94 -8.15 -13.20
C VAL A 63 10.57 -6.68 -13.09
N GLN A 64 9.30 -6.36 -13.38
CA GLN A 64 8.81 -4.97 -13.34
C GLN A 64 8.08 -4.65 -12.03
N TYR A 65 7.43 -5.64 -11.42
CA TYR A 65 6.68 -5.48 -10.17
C TYR A 65 6.63 -6.82 -9.43
N ILE A 66 6.18 -6.80 -8.18
CA ILE A 66 6.30 -7.92 -7.24
C ILE A 66 5.49 -9.18 -7.58
N ASP A 67 4.48 -9.03 -8.44
CA ASP A 67 3.63 -10.12 -8.93
C ASP A 67 4.02 -10.55 -10.35
N ASP A 68 5.05 -9.93 -10.95
CA ASP A 68 5.60 -10.29 -12.25
C ASP A 68 6.57 -11.48 -12.11
N LEU A 69 6.01 -12.68 -12.21
CA LEU A 69 6.72 -13.93 -12.02
C LEU A 69 7.69 -14.22 -13.17
N LYS A 70 8.97 -13.86 -12.97
CA LYS A 70 10.09 -14.25 -13.84
C LYS A 70 11.08 -15.09 -13.02
N PRO A 71 10.97 -16.43 -13.06
CA PRO A 71 11.72 -17.30 -12.18
C PRO A 71 13.22 -17.28 -12.52
N LEU A 72 14.04 -17.27 -11.47
CA LEU A 72 15.47 -17.49 -11.58
C LEU A 72 15.77 -19.00 -11.65
N LYS A 73 16.91 -19.35 -12.28
CA LYS A 73 17.41 -20.72 -12.25
C LYS A 73 17.85 -21.07 -10.84
N GLU A 74 17.71 -22.33 -10.45
CA GLU A 74 18.11 -22.81 -9.12
C GLU A 74 19.61 -22.56 -8.83
N THR A 75 20.45 -22.61 -9.86
CA THR A 75 21.89 -22.29 -9.78
C THR A 75 22.17 -20.88 -9.30
N GLU A 76 21.26 -19.91 -9.51
CA GLU A 76 21.44 -18.55 -9.03
C GLU A 76 21.40 -18.48 -7.50
N SER A 77 20.60 -19.31 -6.83
CA SER A 77 20.62 -19.39 -5.36
C SER A 77 21.98 -19.84 -4.84
N LEU A 78 22.62 -20.82 -5.51
CA LEU A 78 23.97 -21.26 -5.16
C LEU A 78 25.02 -20.16 -5.39
N ARG A 79 24.89 -19.40 -6.48
CA ARG A 79 25.77 -18.25 -6.75
C ARG A 79 25.65 -17.17 -5.68
N VAL A 80 24.43 -16.82 -5.27
CA VAL A 80 24.22 -15.83 -4.20
C VAL A 80 24.83 -16.33 -2.88
N ARG A 81 24.67 -17.61 -2.53
CA ARG A 81 25.30 -18.20 -1.33
C ARG A 81 26.83 -18.18 -1.36
N SER A 82 27.45 -18.18 -2.53
CA SER A 82 28.91 -18.14 -2.66
C SER A 82 29.51 -16.74 -2.45
N VAL A 83 28.68 -15.69 -2.35
CA VAL A 83 29.14 -14.33 -2.10
C VAL A 83 29.55 -14.20 -0.64
N GLU A 84 30.76 -13.70 -0.39
CA GLU A 84 31.26 -13.44 0.96
C GLU A 84 30.31 -12.50 1.73
N GLY A 85 29.98 -12.86 2.97
CA GLY A 85 29.04 -12.10 3.81
C GLY A 85 27.57 -12.53 3.69
N VAL A 86 27.20 -13.38 2.72
CA VAL A 86 25.84 -13.94 2.63
C VAL A 86 25.71 -15.12 3.59
N ALA A 87 24.93 -14.95 4.67
CA ALA A 87 24.69 -16.01 5.64
C ALA A 87 23.86 -17.17 5.07
N TRP A 88 22.84 -16.85 4.25
CA TRP A 88 21.98 -17.82 3.59
C TRP A 88 21.29 -17.18 2.38
N ALA A 89 20.81 -18.01 1.46
CA ALA A 89 19.87 -17.59 0.43
C ALA A 89 18.94 -18.76 0.11
N VAL A 90 17.63 -18.54 0.02
CA VAL A 90 16.67 -19.60 -0.35
C VAL A 90 15.75 -19.12 -1.47
N PRO A 91 15.31 -20.01 -2.37
CA PRO A 91 14.29 -19.66 -3.34
C PRO A 91 12.97 -19.34 -2.61
N LEU A 92 12.27 -18.31 -3.07
CA LEU A 92 10.95 -17.96 -2.57
C LEU A 92 9.89 -18.30 -3.61
N TYR A 93 8.89 -19.05 -3.19
CA TYR A 93 7.68 -19.28 -3.97
C TYR A 93 6.55 -18.40 -3.47
N LYS A 94 5.91 -17.68 -4.39
CA LYS A 94 4.71 -16.88 -4.16
C LYS A 94 3.68 -17.23 -5.22
N GLY A 95 2.47 -17.57 -4.80
CA GLY A 95 1.38 -17.93 -5.69
C GLY A 95 0.03 -17.78 -5.01
N LEU A 96 -1.02 -17.62 -5.81
CA LEU A 96 -2.40 -17.63 -5.33
C LEU A 96 -2.89 -19.08 -5.28
N LEU A 97 -3.33 -19.52 -4.11
CA LEU A 97 -3.96 -20.82 -3.93
C LEU A 97 -5.48 -20.63 -3.82
N LYS A 98 -6.25 -21.45 -4.55
CA LYS A 98 -7.70 -21.57 -4.33
C LYS A 98 -7.93 -22.65 -3.28
N ALA A 99 -8.41 -22.28 -2.11
CA ALA A 99 -8.86 -23.23 -1.10
C ALA A 99 -10.33 -23.58 -1.35
N ARG A 100 -10.76 -24.80 -0.97
CA ARG A 100 -12.15 -25.25 -1.01
C ARG A 100 -12.57 -25.65 0.39
N LEU A 101 -13.71 -25.16 0.85
CA LEU A 101 -14.27 -25.54 2.14
C LEU A 101 -14.82 -26.98 2.08
N PRO A 102 -14.95 -27.68 3.23
CA PRO A 102 -15.50 -29.04 3.28
C PRO A 102 -16.90 -29.19 2.68
N ASN A 103 -17.70 -28.13 2.70
CA ASN A 103 -19.03 -28.04 2.08
C ASN A 103 -18.99 -27.78 0.56
N GLY A 104 -17.80 -27.71 -0.04
CA GLY A 104 -17.61 -27.59 -1.48
C GLY A 104 -17.62 -26.17 -2.04
N THR A 105 -17.73 -25.12 -1.20
CA THR A 105 -17.64 -23.71 -1.62
C THR A 105 -16.19 -23.20 -1.67
N PHE A 106 -15.95 -22.10 -2.39
CA PHE A 106 -14.65 -21.43 -2.53
C PHE A 106 -14.60 -20.14 -1.72
#